data_AF-A0A7Y2KGM5-F1
#
_entry.id   AF-A0A7Y2KGM5-F1
#
_cell.length_a   1.000
_cell.length_b   1.000
_cell.length_c   1.000
_cell.angle_alpha   90.00
_cell.angle_beta   90.00
_cell.angle_gamma   90.00
#
_symmetry.space_group_name_H-M   'P 1'
#
loop_
_entity.id
_entity.type
_entity.pdbx_description
1 polymer ?
#
loop_
_entity_poly.entity_id
_entity_poly.type
_entity_poly.pdbx_seq_one_letter_code
_entity_poly.pdbx_strand_id
1 'polypeptide(L)'
;MHLQEKILWSAFDILLGKPEYYDLLREGRSVPYFSRFTRDMGRNGHFCLGRETFLRMVESVAQDAVSHGMKRGLVIAAGPRPEMFKQIFLSLGSESGNGQNIYIIGMAGSTRFDSKNLLYVNAEDDHLRDREFVLCLKENGAYGLFATHRQDEMCGFNTSDEWLVDSMLEKVQETYQLQGNF
;
A
#
# COMPACT_ATOMS: atom_id res chain seq x y z
N MET A 1 20.50 -3.79 -0.78
CA MET A 1 19.86 -2.69 -0.03
C MET A 1 19.17 -3.32 1.18
N HIS A 2 19.60 -3.00 2.41
CA HIS A 2 19.10 -3.67 3.62
C HIS A 2 17.82 -2.99 4.14
N LEU A 3 16.70 -3.16 3.44
CA LEU A 3 15.40 -2.62 3.87
C LEU A 3 14.89 -3.29 5.16
N GLN A 4 15.26 -4.55 5.39
CA GLN A 4 14.84 -5.31 6.56
C GLN A 4 15.27 -4.68 7.89
N GLU A 5 16.45 -4.07 7.93
CA GLU A 5 17.00 -3.43 9.14
C GLU A 5 16.41 -2.04 9.41
N LYS A 6 15.58 -1.51 8.49
CA LYS A 6 15.00 -0.17 8.61
C LYS A 6 13.62 -0.22 9.24
N ILE A 7 13.30 0.80 10.04
CA ILE A 7 11.92 1.04 10.48
C ILE A 7 11.02 1.38 9.28
N LEU A 8 9.71 1.20 9.42
CA LEU A 8 8.72 1.35 8.34
C LEU A 8 8.96 2.58 7.45
N TRP A 9 8.99 3.77 8.05
CA TRP A 9 9.07 5.00 7.28
C TRP A 9 10.43 5.26 6.66
N SER A 10 11.51 4.78 7.28
CA SER A 10 12.82 4.79 6.65
C SER A 10 12.90 3.85 5.44
N ALA A 11 12.26 2.67 5.52
CA ALA A 11 12.15 1.76 4.37
C ALA A 11 11.31 2.40 3.26
N PHE A 12 10.17 3.00 3.62
CA PHE A 12 9.29 3.73 2.72
C PHE A 12 10.05 4.83 1.95
N ASP A 13 10.79 5.69 2.65
CA ASP A 13 11.57 6.77 2.02
C ASP A 13 12.62 6.25 1.05
N ILE A 14 13.23 5.09 1.35
CA ILE A 14 14.17 4.43 0.45
C ILE A 14 13.46 3.91 -0.80
N LEU A 15 12.27 3.31 -0.66
CA LEU A 15 11.48 2.82 -1.80
C LEU A 15 11.09 3.96 -2.75
N LEU A 16 10.64 5.10 -2.21
CA LEU A 16 10.23 6.25 -3.01
C LEU A 16 11.43 7.01 -3.59
N GLY A 17 12.51 7.12 -2.83
CA GLY A 17 13.60 8.03 -3.17
C GLY A 17 13.19 9.49 -3.02
N LYS A 18 13.95 10.40 -3.64
CA LYS A 18 13.76 11.84 -3.46
C LYS A 18 12.74 12.42 -4.44
N PRO A 19 12.03 13.51 -4.08
CA PRO A 19 11.07 14.17 -4.96
C PRO A 19 11.64 14.57 -6.33
N GLU A 20 12.90 15.02 -6.38
CA GLU A 20 13.53 15.48 -7.63
C GLU A 20 13.75 14.35 -8.64
N TYR A 21 13.75 13.09 -8.19
CA TYR A 21 13.85 11.94 -9.07
C TYR A 21 12.61 11.78 -9.95
N TYR A 22 11.45 12.20 -9.45
CA TYR A 22 10.21 12.14 -10.21
C TYR A 22 10.13 13.23 -11.28
N ASP A 23 10.83 14.35 -11.12
CA ASP A 23 10.95 15.35 -12.19
C ASP A 23 11.70 14.77 -13.39
N LEU A 24 12.83 14.10 -13.14
CA LEU A 24 13.57 13.38 -14.17
C LEU A 24 12.74 12.25 -14.81
N LEU A 25 11.97 11.52 -14.01
CA LEU A 25 11.08 10.47 -14.49
C LEU A 25 10.02 11.03 -15.47
N ARG A 26 9.43 12.19 -15.15
CA ARG A 26 8.44 12.87 -16.00
C ARG A 26 9.02 13.38 -17.31
N GLU A 27 10.28 13.80 -17.30
CA GLU A 27 11.05 14.14 -18.50
C GLU A 27 11.38 12.90 -19.37
N GLY A 28 10.98 11.69 -18.95
CA GLY A 28 11.31 10.45 -19.64
C GLY A 28 12.78 10.05 -19.50
N ARG A 29 13.50 10.66 -18.55
CA ARG A 29 14.93 10.43 -18.35
C ARG A 29 15.18 9.26 -17.42
N SER A 30 16.36 8.66 -17.60
CA SER A 30 16.86 7.65 -16.65
C SER A 30 17.10 8.28 -15.29
N VAL A 31 16.63 7.60 -14.24
CA VAL A 31 16.87 7.95 -12.85
C VAL A 31 17.80 6.90 -12.24
N PRO A 32 19.10 7.19 -12.04
CA PRO A 32 20.08 6.22 -11.53
C PRO A 32 19.76 5.66 -10.14
N TYR A 33 18.95 6.36 -9.35
CA TYR A 33 18.48 5.84 -8.07
C TYR A 33 17.49 4.68 -8.28
N PHE A 34 16.54 4.82 -9.21
CA PHE A 34 15.51 3.82 -9.47
C PHE A 34 16.09 2.54 -10.11
N SER A 35 17.23 2.60 -10.80
CA SER A 35 17.89 1.40 -11.32
C SER A 35 18.46 0.47 -10.24
N ARG A 36 18.46 0.89 -8.96
CA ARG A 36 18.80 0.02 -7.82
C ARG A 36 17.72 -1.03 -7.55
N PHE A 37 16.52 -0.81 -8.06
CA PHE A 37 15.38 -1.72 -7.96
C PHE A 37 15.27 -2.49 -9.27
N THR A 38 15.51 -3.79 -9.23
CA THR A 38 15.43 -4.64 -10.41
C THR A 38 14.00 -4.59 -10.96
N ARG A 39 13.86 -4.09 -12.19
CA ARG A 39 12.61 -4.16 -12.96
C ARG A 39 12.44 -5.60 -13.46
N ASP A 40 12.01 -6.50 -12.59
CA ASP A 40 11.71 -7.87 -13.00
C ASP A 40 10.35 -7.90 -13.70
N MET A 41 10.33 -7.96 -15.05
CA MET A 41 9.11 -8.09 -15.86
C MET A 41 7.94 -7.16 -15.48
N GLY A 42 8.22 -5.90 -15.10
CA GLY A 42 7.20 -4.92 -14.71
C GLY A 42 6.63 -5.07 -13.29
N ARG A 43 7.17 -6.01 -12.51
CA ARG A 43 6.78 -6.27 -11.12
C ARG A 43 7.11 -5.12 -10.18
N ASN A 44 8.23 -4.43 -10.44
CA ASN A 44 8.72 -3.29 -9.66
C ASN A 44 8.81 -2.04 -10.53
N GLY A 45 8.26 -0.92 -10.07
CA GLY A 45 8.26 0.30 -10.87
C GLY A 45 8.03 1.56 -10.05
N HIS A 46 8.79 2.61 -10.36
CA HIS A 46 8.49 3.96 -9.93
C HIS A 46 7.50 4.60 -10.89
N PHE A 47 6.57 5.35 -10.34
CA PHE A 47 5.52 6.02 -11.10
C PHE A 47 5.29 7.44 -10.61
N CYS A 48 4.76 8.30 -11.47
CA CYS A 48 4.05 9.48 -11.03
C CYS A 48 2.85 9.74 -11.94
N LEU A 49 1.66 9.77 -11.35
CA LEU A 49 0.39 9.74 -12.07
C LEU A 49 -0.69 10.47 -11.29
N GLY A 50 -1.75 10.91 -11.99
CA GLY A 50 -2.85 11.63 -11.38
C GLY A 50 -3.56 10.80 -10.30
N ARG A 51 -4.14 11.50 -9.31
CA ARG A 51 -4.88 10.89 -8.19
C ARG A 51 -5.89 9.84 -8.64
N GLU A 52 -6.65 10.10 -9.70
CA GLU A 52 -7.65 9.16 -10.22
C GLU A 52 -7.03 7.87 -10.75
N THR A 53 -5.89 7.96 -11.46
CA THR A 53 -5.18 6.78 -11.96
C THR A 53 -4.63 5.95 -10.80
N PHE A 54 -4.12 6.60 -9.76
CA PHE A 54 -3.68 5.92 -8.54
C PHE A 54 -4.82 5.17 -7.86
N LEU A 55 -5.99 5.80 -7.72
CA LEU A 55 -7.17 5.14 -7.15
C LEU A 55 -7.62 3.93 -7.97
N ARG A 56 -7.54 3.99 -9.31
CA ARG A 56 -7.78 2.81 -10.17
C ARG A 56 -6.79 1.67 -9.91
N MET A 57 -5.53 1.98 -9.59
CA MET A 57 -4.57 0.94 -9.19
C MET A 57 -4.98 0.31 -7.85
N VAL A 58 -5.40 1.12 -6.88
CA VAL A 58 -5.92 0.63 -5.58
C VAL A 58 -7.16 -0.23 -5.77
N GLU A 59 -8.10 0.18 -6.62
CA GLU A 59 -9.29 -0.61 -6.98
C GLU A 59 -8.89 -1.94 -7.61
N SER A 60 -7.90 -1.97 -8.51
CA SER A 60 -7.40 -3.20 -9.12
C SER A 60 -6.81 -4.15 -8.08
N VAL A 61 -6.07 -3.63 -7.09
CA VAL A 61 -5.54 -4.44 -5.97
C VAL A 61 -6.67 -4.99 -5.12
N ALA A 62 -7.67 -4.17 -4.82
CA ALA A 62 -8.82 -4.57 -4.03
C ALA A 62 -9.67 -5.64 -4.76
N GLN A 63 -9.86 -5.51 -6.07
CA GLN A 63 -10.55 -6.50 -6.90
C GLN A 63 -9.82 -7.84 -6.89
N ASP A 64 -8.50 -7.81 -7.06
CA ASP A 64 -7.67 -9.00 -7.02
C ASP A 64 -7.71 -9.67 -5.64
N ALA A 65 -7.71 -8.89 -4.56
CA ALA A 65 -7.86 -9.40 -3.21
C ALA A 65 -9.22 -10.09 -2.96
N VAL A 66 -10.32 -9.58 -3.53
CA VAL A 66 -11.67 -10.13 -3.28
C VAL A 66 -12.05 -11.26 -4.26
N SER A 67 -11.53 -11.25 -5.49
CA SER A 67 -11.95 -12.15 -6.58
C SER A 67 -11.61 -13.63 -6.41
N HIS A 68 -10.76 -14.01 -5.44
CA HIS A 68 -10.20 -15.35 -5.34
C HIS A 68 -10.57 -16.12 -4.06
N GLY A 69 -11.75 -15.89 -3.49
CA GLY A 69 -12.30 -16.72 -2.38
C GLY A 69 -11.25 -17.02 -1.30
N MET A 70 -10.45 -16.01 -0.99
CA MET A 70 -9.22 -16.19 -0.25
C MET A 70 -9.51 -16.76 1.12
N LYS A 71 -8.95 -17.94 1.40
CA LYS A 71 -9.09 -18.56 2.72
C LYS A 71 -8.18 -17.89 3.75
N ARG A 72 -7.06 -17.27 3.31
CA ARG A 72 -6.07 -16.59 4.15
C ARG A 72 -5.38 -15.48 3.34
N GLY A 73 -5.83 -14.24 3.50
CA GLY A 73 -5.23 -13.08 2.85
C GLY A 73 -5.19 -11.87 3.79
N LEU A 74 -4.11 -11.11 3.72
CA LEU A 74 -3.93 -9.88 4.51
C LEU A 74 -3.85 -8.69 3.57
N VAL A 75 -4.73 -7.72 3.77
CA VAL A 75 -4.68 -6.44 3.06
C VAL A 75 -4.53 -5.33 4.09
N ILE A 76 -3.58 -4.44 3.88
CA ILE A 76 -3.43 -3.22 4.67
C ILE A 76 -3.41 -2.03 3.74
N ALA A 77 -4.35 -1.10 3.94
CA ALA A 77 -4.36 0.19 3.27
C ALA A 77 -4.19 1.30 4.30
N ALA A 78 -3.32 2.26 4.01
CA ALA A 78 -3.05 3.38 4.91
C ALA A 78 -2.94 4.70 4.15
N GLY A 79 -3.41 5.78 4.76
CA GLY A 79 -3.28 7.11 4.19
C GLY A 79 -4.14 8.18 4.85
N PRO A 80 -4.20 9.39 4.25
CA PRO A 80 -4.86 10.56 4.84
C PRO A 80 -6.38 10.51 4.75
N ARG A 81 -6.94 9.59 3.95
CA ARG A 81 -8.37 9.48 3.65
C ARG A 81 -8.84 8.03 3.76
N PRO A 82 -8.88 7.46 4.98
CA PRO A 82 -9.26 6.06 5.20
C PRO A 82 -10.66 5.70 4.68
N GLU A 83 -11.57 6.67 4.61
CA GLU A 83 -12.92 6.52 4.07
C GLU A 83 -12.92 6.13 2.58
N MET A 84 -11.94 6.57 1.80
CA MET A 84 -11.86 6.19 0.39
C MET A 84 -11.48 4.73 0.22
N PHE A 85 -10.51 4.25 0.99
CA PHE A 85 -10.17 2.82 1.03
C PHE A 85 -11.37 2.00 1.47
N LYS A 86 -12.12 2.47 2.49
CA LYS A 86 -13.38 1.85 2.92
C LYS A 86 -14.33 1.61 1.76
N GLN A 87 -14.62 2.67 1.00
CA GLN A 87 -15.57 2.64 -0.09
C GLN A 87 -15.13 1.68 -1.19
N ILE A 88 -13.85 1.70 -1.55
CA ILE A 88 -13.25 0.78 -2.53
C ILE A 88 -13.46 -0.67 -2.08
N PHE A 89 -12.99 -1.04 -0.88
CA PHE A 89 -13.10 -2.42 -0.40
C PHE A 89 -14.55 -2.88 -0.18
N LEU A 90 -15.44 -2.02 0.31
CA LEU A 90 -16.86 -2.38 0.50
C LEU A 90 -17.60 -2.56 -0.83
N SER A 91 -17.29 -1.75 -1.85
CA SER A 91 -17.95 -1.83 -3.16
C SER A 91 -17.72 -3.15 -3.89
N LEU A 92 -16.69 -3.90 -3.50
CA LEU A 92 -16.29 -5.15 -4.14
C LEU A 92 -16.92 -6.40 -3.52
N GLY A 93 -17.72 -6.24 -2.46
CA GLY A 93 -18.52 -7.30 -1.85
C GLY A 93 -18.05 -7.66 -0.44
N SER A 94 -19.02 -7.70 0.47
CA SER A 94 -18.83 -8.08 1.88
C SER A 94 -18.84 -9.59 2.12
N GLU A 95 -18.98 -10.41 1.06
CA GLU A 95 -19.00 -11.88 1.13
C GLU A 95 -17.59 -12.49 1.03
N SER A 96 -16.57 -11.80 1.55
CA SER A 96 -15.27 -12.43 1.77
C SER A 96 -15.45 -13.55 2.80
N GLY A 97 -15.21 -14.78 2.35
CA GLY A 97 -15.27 -15.97 3.20
C GLY A 97 -14.41 -15.81 4.45
N ASN A 98 -14.78 -16.53 5.51
CA ASN A 98 -14.01 -16.60 6.75
C ASN A 98 -12.51 -16.76 6.47
N GLY A 99 -11.71 -15.72 6.75
CA GLY A 99 -10.24 -15.80 6.70
C GLY A 99 -9.47 -14.65 6.04
N GLN A 100 -10.12 -13.62 5.50
CA GLN A 100 -9.45 -12.38 5.09
C GLN A 100 -9.58 -11.29 6.15
N ASN A 101 -8.46 -10.66 6.51
CA ASN A 101 -8.45 -9.44 7.33
C ASN A 101 -7.98 -8.26 6.47
N ILE A 102 -8.83 -7.24 6.38
CA ILE A 102 -8.51 -5.96 5.72
C ILE A 102 -8.34 -4.92 6.82
N TYR A 103 -7.13 -4.39 6.96
CA TYR A 103 -6.83 -3.28 7.87
C TYR A 103 -6.80 -1.97 7.10
N ILE A 104 -7.54 -0.98 7.59
CA ILE A 104 -7.50 0.39 7.10
C ILE A 104 -6.91 1.27 8.19
N ILE A 105 -5.80 1.94 7.91
CA ILE A 105 -5.05 2.76 8.85
C ILE A 105 -5.16 4.23 8.44
N GLY A 106 -5.46 5.12 9.39
CA GLY A 106 -5.53 6.55 9.11
C GLY A 106 -5.52 7.40 10.37
N MET A 107 -5.25 8.70 10.21
CA MET A 107 -5.10 9.66 11.32
C MET A 107 -6.40 10.20 11.90
N ALA A 108 -7.51 10.08 11.16
CA ALA A 108 -8.75 10.71 11.52
C ALA A 108 -9.94 9.88 11.00
N GLY A 109 -10.95 9.75 11.85
CA GLY A 109 -12.20 9.07 11.55
C GLY A 109 -12.88 8.62 12.84
N SER A 110 -14.04 9.20 13.16
CA SER A 110 -15.01 8.59 14.08
C SER A 110 -15.74 7.41 13.42
N THR A 111 -15.20 6.94 12.31
CA THR A 111 -15.89 6.10 11.35
C THR A 111 -15.89 4.69 11.90
N ARG A 112 -17.05 4.22 12.36
CA ARG A 112 -17.25 2.81 12.66
C ARG A 112 -17.23 2.04 11.34
N PHE A 113 -16.37 1.05 11.22
CA PHE A 113 -16.33 0.16 10.06
C PHE A 113 -17.10 -1.11 10.43
N ASP A 114 -18.40 -1.14 10.17
CA ASP A 114 -19.26 -2.28 10.50
C ASP A 114 -19.23 -3.34 9.38
N SER A 115 -18.07 -3.96 9.15
CA SER A 115 -17.96 -5.16 8.31
C SER A 115 -17.07 -6.21 8.98
N LYS A 116 -17.47 -7.48 8.91
CA LYS A 116 -16.86 -8.59 9.67
C LYS A 116 -15.35 -8.76 9.47
N ASN A 117 -14.84 -8.37 8.30
CA ASN A 117 -13.47 -8.59 7.87
C ASN A 117 -12.68 -7.29 7.63
N LEU A 118 -13.28 -6.13 7.93
CA LEU A 118 -12.68 -4.82 7.70
C LEU A 118 -12.49 -4.10 9.04
N LEU A 119 -11.23 -3.98 9.45
CA LEU A 119 -10.80 -3.38 10.70
C LEU A 119 -10.22 -2.00 10.42
N TYR A 120 -10.62 -1.01 11.21
CA TYR A 120 -10.02 0.31 11.17
C TYR A 120 -9.12 0.54 12.36
N VAL A 121 -7.95 1.09 12.07
CA VAL A 121 -6.92 1.42 13.04
C VAL A 121 -6.67 2.91 12.96
N ASN A 122 -7.08 3.61 14.01
CA ASN A 122 -6.73 5.01 14.18
C ASN A 122 -5.27 5.08 14.63
N ALA A 123 -4.45 5.80 13.87
CA ALA A 123 -3.04 5.99 14.16
C ALA A 123 -2.69 7.48 14.18
N GLU A 124 -2.19 7.96 15.31
CA GLU A 124 -1.63 9.31 15.45
C GLU A 124 -0.23 9.39 14.82
N ASP A 125 -0.14 9.14 13.51
CA ASP A 125 1.12 9.12 12.76
C ASP A 125 1.12 10.18 11.64
N ASP A 126 1.90 11.24 11.83
CA ASP A 126 1.98 12.38 10.90
C ASP A 126 2.43 12.02 9.48
N HIS A 127 3.12 10.89 9.30
CA HIS A 127 3.50 10.40 7.98
C HIS A 127 2.28 10.08 7.11
N LEU A 128 1.14 9.73 7.71
CA LEU A 128 -0.09 9.41 7.00
C LEU A 128 -0.80 10.65 6.42
N ARG A 129 -0.32 11.88 6.68
CA ARG A 129 -0.91 13.11 6.10
C ARG A 129 -0.69 13.22 4.60
N ASP A 130 0.43 12.71 4.11
CA ASP A 130 0.89 12.87 2.74
C ASP A 130 1.41 11.56 2.12
N ARG A 131 1.43 10.46 2.88
CA ARG A 131 1.85 9.14 2.40
C ARG A 131 0.67 8.17 2.39
N GLU A 132 0.65 7.37 1.34
CA GLU A 132 -0.36 6.34 1.10
C GLU A 132 0.35 5.03 0.77
N PHE A 133 -0.12 3.93 1.34
CA PHE A 133 0.31 2.61 0.91
C PHE A 133 -0.81 1.59 0.91
N VAL A 134 -0.70 0.61 0.03
CA VAL A 134 -1.55 -0.58 0.00
C VAL A 134 -0.63 -1.79 -0.10
N LEU A 135 -0.76 -2.70 0.85
CA LEU A 135 -0.05 -3.97 0.89
C LEU A 135 -1.09 -5.09 0.84
N CYS A 136 -0.83 -6.07 -0.01
CA CYS A 136 -1.68 -7.24 -0.16
C CYS A 136 -0.78 -8.47 -0.25
N LEU A 137 -0.97 -9.42 0.66
CA LEU A 137 -0.35 -10.73 0.63
C LEU A 137 -1.42 -11.80 0.49
N LYS A 138 -1.24 -12.67 -0.52
CA LYS A 138 -2.18 -13.74 -0.89
C LYS A 138 -1.43 -15.05 -1.15
N GLU A 139 -2.14 -16.18 -1.10
CA GLU A 139 -1.57 -17.52 -1.26
C GLU A 139 -0.68 -17.70 -2.51
N ASN A 140 -0.98 -16.98 -3.60
CA ASN A 140 -0.25 -17.08 -4.87
C ASN A 140 0.29 -15.72 -5.36
N GLY A 141 0.61 -14.80 -4.45
CA GLY A 141 1.26 -13.56 -4.84
C GLY A 141 1.21 -12.45 -3.81
N ALA A 142 1.85 -11.35 -4.16
CA ALA A 142 1.90 -10.17 -3.33
C ALA A 142 1.82 -8.91 -4.18
N TYR A 143 1.33 -7.83 -3.60
CA TYR A 143 1.36 -6.53 -4.20
C TYR A 143 1.60 -5.45 -3.15
N GLY A 144 2.50 -4.53 -3.45
CA GLY A 144 2.79 -3.35 -2.65
C GLY A 144 2.68 -2.10 -3.50
N LEU A 145 1.98 -1.12 -2.99
CA LEU A 145 1.86 0.22 -3.55
C LEU A 145 2.26 1.21 -2.48
N PHE A 146 3.24 2.07 -2.77
CA PHE A 146 3.73 3.09 -1.86
C PHE A 146 3.75 4.42 -2.60
N ALA A 147 3.13 5.46 -2.07
CA ALA A 147 3.04 6.75 -2.75
C ALA A 147 3.04 7.91 -1.78
N THR A 148 3.51 9.06 -2.27
CA THR A 148 3.38 10.33 -1.59
C THR A 148 2.62 11.32 -2.49
N HIS A 149 1.88 12.20 -1.85
CA HIS A 149 1.16 13.27 -2.51
C HIS A 149 2.12 14.37 -2.97
N ARG A 150 2.07 14.71 -4.26
CA ARG A 150 2.83 15.81 -4.84
C ARG A 150 1.92 16.63 -5.73
N GLN A 151 1.48 17.79 -5.23
CA GLN A 151 0.50 18.65 -5.90
C GLN A 151 -0.80 17.90 -6.20
N ASP A 152 -1.13 17.64 -7.47
CA ASP A 152 -2.32 16.87 -7.89
C ASP A 152 -1.99 15.42 -8.30
N GLU A 153 -0.75 14.99 -8.06
CA GLU A 153 -0.22 13.70 -8.46
C GLU A 153 0.16 12.83 -7.26
N MET A 154 0.19 11.53 -7.53
CA MET A 154 0.71 10.51 -6.65
C MET A 154 2.01 10.00 -7.27
N CYS A 155 3.14 10.30 -6.64
CA CYS A 155 4.44 9.77 -7.04
C CYS A 155 4.82 8.64 -6.07
N GLY A 156 5.29 7.52 -6.60
CA GLY A 156 5.45 6.33 -5.79
C GLY A 156 6.25 5.20 -6.40
N PHE A 157 6.13 4.04 -5.76
CA PHE A 157 6.75 2.78 -6.11
C PHE A 157 5.71 1.67 -5.97
N ASN A 158 5.58 0.82 -6.98
CA ASN A 158 4.82 -0.42 -6.91
C ASN A 158 5.77 -1.63 -6.98
N THR A 159 5.36 -2.73 -6.33
CA THR A 159 6.09 -3.99 -6.30
C THR A 159 5.12 -5.16 -6.30
N SER A 160 5.52 -6.28 -6.90
CA SER A 160 4.92 -7.59 -6.66
C SER A 160 5.94 -8.62 -6.15
N ASP A 161 7.09 -8.13 -5.67
CA ASP A 161 8.10 -8.93 -4.97
C ASP A 161 7.55 -9.34 -3.60
N GLU A 162 7.28 -10.63 -3.44
CA GLU A 162 6.67 -11.20 -2.23
C GLU A 162 7.51 -10.95 -0.99
N TRP A 163 8.84 -11.08 -1.08
CA TRP A 163 9.72 -10.88 0.06
C TRP A 163 9.75 -9.42 0.51
N LEU A 164 9.71 -8.48 -0.44
CA LEU A 164 9.60 -7.06 -0.12
C LEU A 164 8.25 -6.72 0.51
N VAL A 165 7.15 -7.24 -0.05
CA VAL A 165 5.80 -6.98 0.48
C VAL A 165 5.64 -7.55 1.89
N ASP A 166 6.08 -8.79 2.10
CA ASP A 166 6.06 -9.46 3.40
C ASP A 166 6.86 -8.68 4.45
N SER A 167 8.10 -8.28 4.12
CA SER A 167 8.92 -7.48 5.04
C SER A 167 8.29 -6.10 5.35
N MET A 168 7.58 -5.49 4.41
CA MET A 168 6.86 -4.25 4.67
C MET A 168 5.59 -4.47 5.49
N LEU A 169 4.89 -5.59 5.31
CA LEU A 169 3.75 -5.98 6.14
C LEU A 169 4.17 -6.17 7.59
N GLU A 170 5.24 -6.92 7.87
CA GLU A 170 5.79 -7.09 9.22
C GLU A 170 6.03 -5.72 9.89
N LYS A 171 6.68 -4.80 9.17
CA LYS A 171 6.96 -3.44 9.66
C LYS A 171 5.70 -2.67 9.99
N VAL A 172 4.66 -2.79 9.17
CA VAL A 172 3.36 -2.14 9.39
C VAL A 172 2.65 -2.76 10.59
N GLN A 173 2.64 -4.08 10.70
CA GLN A 173 2.04 -4.79 11.83
C GLN A 173 2.71 -4.41 13.16
N GLU A 174 4.05 -4.33 13.18
CA GLU A 174 4.82 -3.86 14.34
C GLU A 174 4.52 -2.39 14.66
N THR A 175 4.58 -1.51 13.65
CA THR A 175 4.41 -0.05 13.84
C THR A 175 3.03 0.30 14.40
N TYR A 176 1.98 -0.36 13.90
CA TYR A 176 0.59 -0.06 14.27
C TYR A 176 -0.04 -1.08 15.21
N GLN A 177 0.76 -2.00 15.76
CA GLN A 177 0.31 -3.04 16.69
C GLN A 177 -0.91 -3.82 16.18
N LEU A 178 -0.91 -4.14 14.88
CA LEU A 178 -1.97 -4.92 14.26
C LEU A 178 -1.85 -6.35 14.81
N GLN A 179 -2.60 -6.67 15.88
CA GLN A 179 -2.49 -7.96 16.55
C GLN A 179 -2.64 -9.12 15.56
N GLY A 180 -1.71 -10.07 15.64
CA GLY A 180 -1.80 -11.37 14.97
C GLY A 180 -2.94 -12.20 15.52
N ASN A 181 -4.16 -11.95 15.03
CA ASN A 181 -5.22 -12.95 15.05
C ASN A 181 -5.07 -13.81 13.80
N PHE A 182 -4.13 -14.76 13.86
CA PHE A 182 -3.99 -15.85 12.90
C PHE A 182 -4.38 -17.17 13.57
#